data_AF-A0A8H4EU52-F1
#
_entry.id   AF-A0A8H4EU52-F1
#
_cell.length_a   1.000
_cell.length_b   1.000
_cell.length_c   1.000
_cell.angle_alpha   90.00
_cell.angle_beta   90.00
_cell.angle_gamma   90.00
#
_symmetry.space_group_name_H-M   'P 1'
#
loop_
_entity.id
_entity.type
_entity.pdbx_description
1 polymer ?
#
loop_
_entity_poly.entity_id
_entity_poly.type
_entity_poly.pdbx_seq_one_letter_code
_entity_poly.pdbx_strand_id
1 'polypeptide(L)'
;MEKKTIIHSVFLDYRIKFKEPSLCDGTVQQYSGYLVVNGTKKFFFWFFESRNKPQEVPLVLWWTRPTNTGYSYSDEVVTTSVAANDVYAFLQLFLYQFPNYAHFGFSHCCIFDIRRKCDGKNYCYSEADDIVIFSNLENIKTEVLILRWYLRRVTKNFLISDADFLCNWFGVEVWVKELKWRGTNSFNNANVTRWITKDTAKHAGGVRTFEVLTFLRIFKTGHMAQYDQPGPSLDFFKIWLSKEDL
;
A
#
# COMPACT_ATOMS: atom_id res chain seq x y z
N MET A 1 -11.90 -26.50 -8.84
CA MET A 1 -12.17 -25.21 -8.15
C MET A 1 -13.06 -24.38 -9.05
N GLU A 2 -14.21 -23.98 -8.54
CA GLU A 2 -15.16 -23.11 -9.26
C GLU A 2 -14.56 -21.70 -9.39
N LYS A 3 -14.71 -21.08 -10.57
CA LYS A 3 -14.25 -19.71 -10.83
C LYS A 3 -15.40 -18.75 -10.56
N LYS A 4 -15.22 -17.84 -9.60
CA LYS A 4 -16.19 -16.78 -9.27
C LYS A 4 -15.80 -15.48 -9.97
N THR A 5 -16.81 -14.68 -10.35
CA THR A 5 -16.60 -13.37 -10.98
C THR A 5 -17.45 -12.32 -10.27
N ILE A 6 -16.81 -11.25 -9.80
CA ILE A 6 -17.48 -10.07 -9.23
C ILE A 6 -17.64 -9.04 -10.34
N ILE A 7 -18.85 -8.51 -10.49
CA ILE A 7 -19.22 -7.41 -11.38
C ILE A 7 -20.01 -6.37 -10.58
N HIS A 8 -19.95 -5.09 -10.98
CA HIS A 8 -20.65 -4.02 -10.29
C HIS A 8 -21.19 -2.99 -11.27
N SER A 9 -22.38 -2.44 -11.00
CA SER A 9 -23.08 -1.51 -11.89
C SER A 9 -22.36 -0.18 -12.10
N VAL A 10 -21.53 0.24 -11.13
CA VAL A 10 -20.71 1.47 -11.22
C VAL A 10 -19.35 1.22 -11.87
N PHE A 11 -18.77 0.02 -11.69
CA PHE A 11 -17.43 -0.32 -12.18
C PHE A 11 -17.55 -1.28 -13.38
N LEU A 12 -18.21 -0.83 -14.45
CA LEU A 12 -18.59 -1.67 -15.60
C LEU A 12 -17.40 -2.34 -16.29
N ASP A 13 -16.26 -1.66 -16.29
CA ASP A 13 -15.02 -2.09 -16.94
C ASP A 13 -14.14 -3.00 -16.07
N TYR A 14 -14.51 -3.17 -14.80
CA TYR A 14 -13.72 -3.90 -13.81
C TYR A 14 -14.39 -5.20 -13.43
N ARG A 15 -13.61 -6.28 -13.35
CA ARG A 15 -14.09 -7.59 -12.92
C ARG A 15 -13.05 -8.25 -12.04
N ILE A 16 -13.45 -8.75 -10.87
CA ILE A 16 -12.57 -9.61 -10.06
C ILE A 16 -12.91 -11.06 -10.40
N LYS A 17 -11.96 -11.79 -10.97
CA LYS A 17 -12.08 -13.23 -11.24
C LYS A 17 -11.23 -13.99 -10.25
N PHE A 18 -11.82 -14.85 -9.43
CA PHE A 18 -11.08 -15.53 -8.36
C PHE A 18 -11.53 -16.98 -8.15
N LYS A 19 -10.69 -17.71 -7.45
CA LYS A 19 -10.91 -19.09 -6.97
C LYS A 19 -10.57 -19.17 -5.49
N GLU A 20 -10.97 -20.25 -4.86
CA GLU A 20 -10.66 -20.59 -3.47
C GLU A 20 -9.64 -21.73 -3.43
N PRO A 21 -8.33 -21.43 -3.48
CA PRO A 21 -7.30 -22.45 -3.38
C PRO A 21 -7.12 -22.91 -1.93
N SER A 22 -6.55 -24.10 -1.77
CA SER A 22 -6.11 -24.65 -0.47
C SER A 22 -4.58 -24.78 -0.39
N LEU A 23 -3.85 -23.98 -1.18
CA LEU A 23 -2.39 -24.05 -1.31
C LEU A 23 -1.72 -23.38 -0.10
N CYS A 24 -0.56 -23.90 0.34
CA CYS A 24 0.19 -23.50 1.55
C CYS A 24 -0.49 -23.84 2.88
N ASP A 25 -1.76 -23.49 3.06
CA ASP A 25 -2.51 -23.75 4.28
C ASP A 25 -4.01 -23.97 3.99
N GLY A 26 -4.43 -25.23 3.92
CA GLY A 26 -5.82 -25.59 3.63
C GLY A 26 -6.80 -25.32 4.77
N THR A 27 -6.34 -24.83 5.92
CA THR A 27 -7.20 -24.59 7.10
C THR A 27 -7.78 -23.18 7.17
N VAL A 28 -7.25 -22.25 6.36
CA VAL A 28 -7.71 -20.86 6.30
C VAL A 28 -8.48 -20.57 5.02
N GLN A 29 -9.42 -19.63 5.06
CA GLN A 29 -10.05 -19.15 3.85
C GLN A 29 -9.02 -18.42 2.99
N GLN A 30 -9.01 -18.73 1.69
CA GLN A 30 -8.14 -18.07 0.73
C GLN A 30 -8.91 -17.68 -0.52
N TYR A 31 -8.50 -16.58 -1.13
CA TYR A 31 -8.96 -16.16 -2.45
C TYR A 31 -7.77 -15.79 -3.30
N SER A 32 -7.65 -16.35 -4.50
CA SER A 32 -6.60 -15.99 -5.45
C SER A 32 -7.20 -15.77 -6.83
N GLY A 33 -6.73 -14.74 -7.51
CA GLY A 33 -7.34 -14.34 -8.76
C GLY A 33 -6.73 -13.10 -9.40
N TYR A 34 -7.53 -12.46 -10.25
CA TYR A 34 -7.15 -11.27 -10.99
C TYR A 34 -8.23 -10.20 -10.91
N LEU A 35 -7.82 -8.95 -10.71
CA LEU A 35 -8.58 -7.82 -11.23
C LEU A 35 -8.36 -7.75 -12.74
N VAL A 36 -9.43 -7.78 -13.51
CA VAL A 36 -9.42 -7.59 -14.96
C VAL A 36 -10.00 -6.22 -15.25
N VAL A 37 -9.24 -5.37 -15.96
CA VAL A 37 -9.66 -4.02 -16.38
C VAL A 37 -9.70 -3.96 -17.90
N ASN A 38 -10.82 -3.54 -18.47
CA ASN A 38 -11.04 -3.44 -19.92
C ASN A 38 -10.76 -4.74 -20.70
N GLY A 39 -10.75 -5.89 -20.01
CA GLY A 39 -10.42 -7.20 -20.60
C GLY A 39 -8.93 -7.43 -20.89
N THR A 40 -8.11 -6.39 -20.93
CA THR A 40 -6.69 -6.46 -21.32
C THR A 40 -5.75 -6.51 -20.12
N LYS A 41 -5.99 -5.68 -19.10
CA LYS A 41 -5.13 -5.59 -17.91
C LYS A 41 -5.54 -6.63 -16.89
N LYS A 42 -4.56 -7.32 -16.30
CA LYS A 42 -4.76 -8.35 -15.29
C LYS A 42 -3.83 -8.10 -14.11
N PHE A 43 -4.37 -7.76 -12.96
CA PHE A 43 -3.58 -7.62 -11.74
C PHE A 43 -3.84 -8.80 -10.82
N PHE A 44 -2.78 -9.55 -10.51
CA PHE A 44 -2.89 -10.69 -9.62
C PHE A 44 -3.07 -10.25 -8.17
N PHE A 45 -3.91 -10.97 -7.44
CA PHE A 45 -4.02 -10.86 -6.00
C PHE A 45 -4.12 -12.24 -5.35
N TRP A 46 -3.67 -12.29 -4.09
CA TRP A 46 -3.93 -13.42 -3.21
C TRP A 46 -4.24 -12.91 -1.81
N PHE A 47 -5.38 -13.34 -1.31
CA PHE A 47 -5.86 -13.11 0.04
C PHE A 47 -5.76 -14.41 0.85
N PHE A 48 -5.27 -14.28 2.09
CA PHE A 48 -5.29 -15.33 3.11
C PHE A 48 -5.96 -14.77 4.36
N GLU A 49 -6.95 -15.48 4.88
CA GLU A 49 -7.54 -15.16 6.18
C GLU A 49 -6.58 -15.54 7.31
N SER A 50 -6.62 -14.79 8.41
CA SER A 50 -5.82 -15.11 9.59
C SER A 50 -6.29 -16.40 10.25
N ARG A 51 -5.32 -17.27 10.61
CA ARG A 51 -5.57 -18.45 11.46
C ARG A 51 -6.15 -18.08 12.82
N ASN A 52 -5.75 -16.92 13.34
CA ASN A 52 -6.05 -16.48 14.69
C ASN A 52 -6.96 -15.25 14.63
N LYS A 53 -8.21 -15.42 15.07
CA LYS A 53 -9.21 -14.34 15.21
C LYS A 53 -9.30 -13.46 13.95
N PRO A 54 -9.71 -14.01 12.79
CA PRO A 54 -9.75 -13.26 11.53
C PRO A 54 -10.70 -12.06 11.56
N GLN A 55 -11.67 -12.06 12.48
CA GLN A 55 -12.58 -10.94 12.70
C GLN A 55 -11.95 -9.79 13.53
N GLU A 56 -10.77 -10.00 14.12
CA GLU A 56 -10.10 -9.03 14.99
C GLU A 56 -8.79 -8.51 14.41
N VAL A 57 -8.09 -9.22 13.51
CA VAL A 57 -6.76 -8.82 13.06
C VAL A 57 -6.76 -7.99 11.76
N PRO A 58 -5.80 -7.07 11.58
CA PRO A 58 -5.70 -6.26 10.35
C PRO A 58 -5.54 -7.11 9.07
N LEU A 59 -5.97 -6.57 7.93
CA LEU A 59 -5.91 -7.24 6.63
C LEU A 59 -4.63 -6.85 5.88
N VAL A 60 -3.79 -7.85 5.57
CA VAL A 60 -2.66 -7.67 4.63
C VAL A 60 -3.16 -7.95 3.22
N LEU A 61 -3.16 -6.94 2.37
CA LEU A 61 -3.35 -7.12 0.94
C LEU A 61 -1.99 -7.01 0.24
N TRP A 62 -1.48 -8.12 -0.30
CA TRP A 62 -0.28 -8.10 -1.14
C TRP A 62 -0.66 -7.94 -2.61
N TRP A 63 -0.01 -7.00 -3.28
CA TRP A 63 -0.27 -6.71 -4.70
C TRP A 63 1.05 -6.53 -5.45
N THR A 64 1.19 -7.16 -6.62
CA THR A 64 2.32 -6.96 -7.53
C THR A 64 2.05 -5.86 -8.56
N ARG A 65 2.77 -4.74 -8.47
CA ARG A 65 2.77 -3.64 -9.46
C ARG A 65 4.20 -3.24 -9.85
N PRO A 66 4.42 -2.54 -10.99
CA PRO A 66 3.46 -2.25 -12.06
C PRO A 66 3.01 -3.51 -12.84
N THR A 67 2.18 -3.36 -13.87
CA THR A 67 1.89 -4.49 -14.78
C THR A 67 3.18 -5.01 -15.41
N ASN A 68 3.23 -6.31 -15.73
CA ASN A 68 4.40 -7.05 -16.18
C ASN A 68 5.48 -7.28 -15.10
N THR A 69 5.14 -7.11 -13.81
CA THR A 69 5.92 -7.66 -12.69
C THR A 69 5.15 -8.77 -11.96
N GLY A 70 5.89 -9.80 -11.53
CA GLY A 70 5.32 -10.97 -10.86
C GLY A 70 4.28 -11.68 -11.73
N TYR A 71 3.04 -11.73 -11.25
CA TYR A 71 1.90 -12.36 -11.94
C TYR A 71 0.91 -11.34 -12.52
N SER A 72 1.27 -10.05 -12.61
CA SER A 72 0.41 -9.02 -13.22
C SER A 72 0.78 -8.79 -14.69
N TYR A 73 -0.20 -8.60 -15.59
CA TYR A 73 0.00 -8.54 -17.05
C TYR A 73 -0.76 -7.37 -17.70
N SER A 74 -0.14 -6.72 -18.69
CA SER A 74 -0.78 -5.71 -19.55
C SER A 74 0.00 -5.53 -20.85
N ASP A 75 -0.73 -5.36 -21.97
CA ASP A 75 -0.17 -4.98 -23.27
C ASP A 75 0.05 -3.45 -23.37
N GLU A 76 -0.50 -2.68 -22.44
CA GLU A 76 -0.37 -1.22 -22.34
C GLU A 76 0.64 -0.81 -21.27
N VAL A 77 1.34 0.31 -21.51
CA VAL A 77 2.12 1.01 -20.48
C VAL A 77 1.13 1.62 -19.47
N VAL A 78 1.10 1.07 -18.26
CA VAL A 78 0.25 1.57 -17.18
C VAL A 78 0.99 2.67 -16.42
N THR A 79 0.46 3.89 -16.48
CA THR A 79 0.94 5.00 -15.63
C THR A 79 0.45 4.81 -14.19
N THR A 80 1.15 5.41 -13.24
CA THR A 80 0.78 5.40 -11.82
C THR A 80 -0.67 5.82 -11.57
N SER A 81 -1.13 6.86 -12.27
CA SER A 81 -2.48 7.42 -12.10
C SER A 81 -3.58 6.44 -12.49
N VAL A 82 -3.37 5.69 -13.56
CA VAL A 82 -4.29 4.64 -14.01
C VAL A 82 -4.26 3.48 -13.01
N ALA A 83 -3.06 3.08 -12.57
CA ALA A 83 -2.91 2.03 -11.57
C ALA A 83 -3.61 2.34 -10.24
N ALA A 84 -3.62 3.61 -9.82
CA ALA A 84 -4.32 4.06 -8.60
C ALA A 84 -5.84 3.90 -8.68
N ASN A 85 -6.43 4.28 -9.83
CA ASN A 85 -7.84 4.07 -10.07
C ASN A 85 -8.19 2.58 -10.08
N ASP A 86 -7.30 1.74 -10.64
CA ASP A 86 -7.48 0.29 -10.67
C ASP A 86 -7.50 -0.33 -9.26
N VAL A 87 -6.62 0.10 -8.36
CA VAL A 87 -6.65 -0.38 -6.97
C VAL A 87 -7.83 0.17 -6.19
N TYR A 88 -8.24 1.42 -6.43
CA TYR A 88 -9.48 1.91 -5.84
C TYR A 88 -10.67 1.04 -6.25
N ALA A 89 -10.83 0.79 -7.55
CA ALA A 89 -11.90 -0.07 -8.05
C ALA A 89 -11.81 -1.48 -7.47
N PHE A 90 -10.62 -2.08 -7.38
CA PHE A 90 -10.45 -3.37 -6.72
C PHE A 90 -10.91 -3.36 -5.27
N LEU A 91 -10.45 -2.38 -4.47
CA LEU A 91 -10.82 -2.30 -3.06
C LEU A 91 -12.32 -2.11 -2.89
N GLN A 92 -12.96 -1.27 -3.71
CA GLN A 92 -14.41 -1.11 -3.68
C GLN A 92 -15.12 -2.41 -4.00
N LEU A 93 -14.73 -3.10 -5.08
CA LEU A 93 -15.35 -4.35 -5.51
C LEU A 93 -15.12 -5.49 -4.51
N PHE A 94 -13.90 -5.60 -4.00
CA PHE A 94 -13.52 -6.63 -3.04
C PHE A 94 -14.26 -6.43 -1.71
N LEU A 95 -14.25 -5.21 -1.16
CA LEU A 95 -14.95 -4.91 0.09
C LEU A 95 -16.48 -4.91 -0.07
N TYR A 96 -17.02 -4.64 -1.26
CA TYR A 96 -18.43 -4.83 -1.55
C TYR A 96 -18.83 -6.31 -1.48
N GLN A 97 -18.01 -7.20 -2.05
CA GLN A 97 -18.25 -8.64 -2.00
C GLN A 97 -17.98 -9.25 -0.62
N PHE A 98 -17.00 -8.70 0.10
CA PHE A 98 -16.54 -9.18 1.40
C PHE A 98 -16.61 -8.08 2.47
N PRO A 99 -17.83 -7.64 2.85
CA PRO A 99 -18.02 -6.49 3.73
C PRO A 99 -17.44 -6.70 5.14
N ASN A 100 -17.30 -7.96 5.57
CA ASN A 100 -16.68 -8.32 6.84
C ASN A 100 -15.20 -7.93 6.92
N TYR A 101 -14.54 -7.54 5.83
CA TYR A 101 -13.16 -7.04 5.87
C TYR A 101 -13.06 -5.51 5.79
N ALA A 102 -14.18 -4.80 5.65
CA ALA A 102 -14.19 -3.36 5.39
C ALA A 102 -13.76 -2.51 6.61
N HIS A 103 -13.72 -3.09 7.81
CA HIS A 103 -13.34 -2.41 9.05
C HIS A 103 -11.87 -2.61 9.45
N PHE A 104 -11.09 -3.41 8.71
CA PHE A 104 -9.69 -3.67 9.07
C PHE A 104 -8.72 -2.61 8.55
N GLY A 105 -7.62 -2.41 9.31
CA GLY A 105 -6.37 -1.77 8.89
C GLY A 105 -5.80 -2.43 7.63
N PHE A 106 -5.47 -1.69 6.57
CA PHE A 106 -4.62 -2.21 5.48
C PHE A 106 -3.29 -1.46 5.48
N SER A 107 -2.20 -2.17 5.18
CA SER A 107 -0.93 -1.55 4.81
C SER A 107 -0.92 -1.37 3.30
N HIS A 108 -0.77 -0.13 2.84
CA HIS A 108 -0.55 0.16 1.43
C HIS A 108 0.95 0.34 1.20
N CYS A 109 1.49 -0.34 0.20
CA CYS A 109 2.77 0.03 -0.39
C CYS A 109 2.49 0.58 -1.79
N CYS A 110 3.29 1.57 -2.20
CA CYS A 110 3.39 2.22 -3.53
C CYS A 110 2.62 3.56 -3.69
N ILE A 111 2.96 4.53 -4.55
CA ILE A 111 3.95 4.77 -5.66
C ILE A 111 4.59 6.19 -5.42
N PHE A 112 5.81 6.62 -5.84
CA PHE A 112 6.26 7.35 -7.06
C PHE A 112 7.79 7.30 -7.28
N ASP A 113 8.19 7.38 -8.54
CA ASP A 113 9.55 7.72 -8.98
C ASP A 113 9.59 9.22 -9.35
N ILE A 114 10.40 9.99 -8.61
CA ILE A 114 10.56 11.45 -8.79
C ILE A 114 11.98 11.86 -9.18
N ARG A 115 12.86 10.90 -9.52
CA ARG A 115 14.26 11.27 -9.79
C ARG A 115 14.38 11.95 -11.16
N ARG A 116 15.16 13.02 -11.25
CA ARG A 116 15.54 13.65 -12.53
C ARG A 116 16.88 13.12 -13.01
N LYS A 117 17.12 13.13 -14.33
CA LYS A 117 18.46 12.83 -14.87
C LYS A 117 19.48 13.81 -14.30
N CYS A 118 20.48 13.28 -13.64
CA CYS A 118 21.69 13.96 -13.20
C CYS A 118 22.89 13.26 -13.84
N ASP A 119 23.83 14.03 -14.37
CA ASP A 119 25.10 13.55 -14.92
C ASP A 119 25.01 12.36 -15.89
N GLY A 120 24.23 12.55 -16.97
CA GLY A 120 24.30 11.76 -18.19
C GLY A 120 23.81 10.30 -18.13
N LYS A 121 23.74 9.69 -16.94
CA LYS A 121 23.27 8.30 -16.73
C LYS A 121 22.60 8.06 -15.37
N ASN A 122 22.72 8.98 -14.41
CA ASN A 122 22.17 8.80 -13.07
C ASN A 122 20.84 9.55 -12.92
N TYR A 123 20.07 9.13 -11.93
CA TYR A 123 18.80 9.75 -11.55
C TYR A 123 18.95 10.23 -10.10
N CYS A 124 18.64 11.51 -9.83
CA CYS A 124 18.84 12.17 -8.53
C CYS A 124 17.58 12.84 -7.99
N TYR A 125 17.56 13.10 -6.68
CA TYR A 125 16.54 13.86 -5.95
C TYR A 125 17.03 15.30 -5.69
N SER A 126 16.19 16.32 -5.88
CA SER A 126 16.47 17.68 -5.37
C SER A 126 15.53 18.01 -4.21
N GLU A 127 16.09 18.43 -3.06
CA GLU A 127 15.44 18.33 -1.74
C GLU A 127 14.31 19.34 -1.42
N ALA A 128 13.77 20.12 -2.37
CA ALA A 128 12.67 21.05 -2.05
C ALA A 128 11.69 21.38 -3.20
N ASP A 129 12.19 21.73 -4.39
CA ASP A 129 11.31 22.17 -5.49
C ASP A 129 10.47 21.02 -6.07
N ASP A 130 11.00 19.80 -6.01
CA ASP A 130 10.29 18.61 -6.48
C ASP A 130 9.05 18.30 -5.60
N ILE A 131 9.04 18.70 -4.32
CA ILE A 131 7.91 18.47 -3.38
C ILE A 131 6.66 19.26 -3.77
N VAL A 132 6.84 20.54 -4.10
CA VAL A 132 5.74 21.45 -4.45
C VAL A 132 5.19 21.12 -5.84
N ILE A 133 6.06 20.75 -6.78
CA ILE A 133 5.64 20.29 -8.11
C ILE A 133 4.85 18.98 -7.99
N PHE A 134 5.34 18.05 -7.16
CA PHE A 134 4.75 16.74 -6.96
C PHE A 134 3.36 16.80 -6.33
N SER A 135 3.19 17.51 -5.21
CA SER A 135 1.88 17.68 -4.56
C SER A 135 0.81 18.27 -5.48
N ASN A 136 1.22 18.96 -6.55
CA ASN A 136 0.32 19.56 -7.51
C ASN A 136 -0.06 18.68 -8.71
N LEU A 137 0.60 17.52 -8.89
CA LEU A 137 0.27 16.61 -9.97
C LEU A 137 -1.16 16.04 -9.80
N GLU A 138 -1.90 15.94 -10.89
CA GLU A 138 -3.32 15.60 -10.87
C GLU A 138 -3.60 14.15 -10.43
N ASN A 139 -2.64 13.27 -10.70
CA ASN A 139 -2.61 11.88 -10.22
C ASN A 139 -2.42 11.78 -8.69
N ILE A 140 -1.58 12.62 -8.11
CA ILE A 140 -1.39 12.74 -6.65
C ILE A 140 -2.68 13.20 -5.99
N LYS A 141 -3.31 14.24 -6.55
CA LYS A 141 -4.60 14.74 -6.06
C LYS A 141 -5.68 13.65 -6.08
N THR A 142 -5.71 12.84 -7.12
CA THR A 142 -6.66 11.72 -7.26
C THR A 142 -6.42 10.61 -6.22
N GLU A 143 -5.17 10.19 -6.03
CA GLU A 143 -4.80 9.20 -5.00
C GLU A 143 -5.08 9.68 -3.57
N VAL A 144 -4.78 10.96 -3.28
CA VAL A 144 -5.10 11.57 -1.99
C VAL A 144 -6.61 11.52 -1.70
N LEU A 145 -7.46 11.72 -2.72
CA LEU A 145 -8.92 11.63 -2.56
C LEU A 145 -9.39 10.20 -2.25
N ILE A 146 -8.81 9.21 -2.92
CA ILE A 146 -9.10 7.78 -2.69
C ILE A 146 -8.77 7.39 -1.25
N LEU A 147 -7.59 7.78 -0.77
CA LEU A 147 -7.15 7.40 0.58
C LEU A 147 -7.79 8.25 1.68
N ARG A 148 -8.23 9.47 1.37
CA ARG A 148 -9.09 10.24 2.28
C ARG A 148 -10.39 9.51 2.59
N TRP A 149 -11.01 8.85 1.59
CA TRP A 149 -12.16 7.99 1.82
C TRP A 149 -11.79 6.79 2.70
N TYR A 150 -10.63 6.19 2.44
CA TYR A 150 -10.15 5.00 3.13
C TYR A 150 -9.85 5.25 4.61
N LEU A 151 -9.14 6.35 4.93
CA LEU A 151 -8.77 6.71 6.31
C LEU A 151 -9.95 7.06 7.21
N ARG A 152 -11.13 7.31 6.64
CA ARG A 152 -12.37 7.43 7.44
C ARG A 152 -12.86 6.10 8.00
N ARG A 153 -12.36 4.96 7.53
CA ARG A 153 -12.88 3.62 7.85
C ARG A 153 -11.87 2.68 8.50
N VAL A 154 -10.63 3.13 8.66
CA VAL A 154 -9.46 2.25 8.87
C VAL A 154 -8.63 2.75 10.06
N THR A 155 -8.15 1.83 10.88
CA THR A 155 -7.61 2.12 12.22
C THR A 155 -6.11 2.39 12.29
N LYS A 156 -5.28 1.78 11.43
CA LYS A 156 -3.83 2.08 11.34
C LYS A 156 -3.28 1.80 9.94
N ASN A 157 -2.65 2.81 9.33
CA ASN A 157 -1.98 2.73 8.03
C ASN A 157 -0.48 2.93 8.20
N PHE A 158 0.33 2.25 7.39
CA PHE A 158 1.79 2.34 7.38
C PHE A 158 2.29 2.37 5.95
N LEU A 159 3.27 3.24 5.67
CA LEU A 159 3.87 3.43 4.36
C LEU A 159 5.39 3.39 4.49
N ILE A 160 6.09 2.75 3.54
CA ILE A 160 7.42 2.15 3.76
C ILE A 160 8.42 2.50 2.65
N SER A 161 9.71 2.47 3.02
CA SER A 161 10.96 2.37 2.23
C SER A 161 11.77 3.65 1.95
N ASP A 162 12.94 3.77 2.59
CA ASP A 162 13.82 4.95 2.48
C ASP A 162 14.78 4.99 1.28
N ALA A 163 15.01 3.88 0.59
CA ALA A 163 15.92 3.76 -0.56
C ALA A 163 15.21 3.17 -1.79
N ASP A 164 13.88 3.07 -1.76
CA ASP A 164 13.11 2.71 -2.94
C ASP A 164 13.09 3.86 -3.95
N PHE A 165 13.44 3.54 -5.18
CA PHE A 165 13.36 4.46 -6.30
C PHE A 165 11.93 4.58 -6.86
N LEU A 166 11.22 3.46 -6.94
CA LEU A 166 9.91 3.39 -7.59
C LEU A 166 8.79 3.90 -6.70
N CYS A 167 8.95 3.78 -5.37
CA CYS A 167 8.03 4.26 -4.35
C CYS A 167 8.77 5.02 -3.25
N ASN A 168 9.41 6.13 -3.63
CA ASN A 168 10.34 6.83 -2.74
C ASN A 168 9.65 7.42 -1.48
N TRP A 169 10.34 7.35 -0.34
CA TRP A 169 9.80 7.83 0.93
C TRP A 169 9.47 9.33 0.96
N PHE A 170 10.16 10.18 0.18
CA PHE A 170 9.87 11.61 0.16
C PHE A 170 8.50 11.87 -0.50
N GLY A 171 8.23 11.26 -1.65
CA GLY A 171 6.95 11.35 -2.34
C GLY A 171 5.82 10.83 -1.47
N VAL A 172 6.04 9.70 -0.80
CA VAL A 172 5.08 9.15 0.17
C VAL A 172 4.88 10.11 1.35
N GLU A 173 5.92 10.71 1.92
CA GLU A 173 5.78 11.65 3.04
C GLU A 173 4.95 12.88 2.65
N VAL A 174 5.22 13.47 1.47
CA VAL A 174 4.45 14.60 0.94
C VAL A 174 2.99 14.22 0.75
N TRP A 175 2.76 13.04 0.17
CA TRP A 175 1.43 12.52 -0.08
C TRP A 175 0.63 12.32 1.23
N VAL A 176 1.26 11.78 2.27
CA VAL A 176 0.65 11.64 3.61
C VAL A 176 0.36 12.99 4.25
N LYS A 177 1.24 13.98 4.08
CA LYS A 177 1.06 15.32 4.64
C LYS A 177 -0.05 16.12 3.95
N GLU A 178 -0.31 15.85 2.67
CA GLU A 178 -1.38 16.51 1.90
C GLU A 178 -2.77 15.93 2.16
N LEU A 179 -2.83 14.71 2.69
CA LEU A 179 -4.06 14.05 3.02
C LEU A 179 -4.91 14.90 3.98
N LYS A 180 -6.13 15.25 3.56
CA LYS A 180 -7.07 16.08 4.33
C LYS A 180 -8.03 15.24 5.18
N TRP A 181 -7.78 15.18 6.49
CA TRP A 181 -8.58 14.50 7.50
C TRP A 181 -8.55 15.29 8.82
N ARG A 182 -9.30 14.84 9.84
CA ARG A 182 -9.41 15.58 11.12
C ARG A 182 -8.05 15.83 11.78
N GLY A 183 -7.12 14.88 11.65
CA GLY A 183 -5.80 14.93 12.26
C GLY A 183 -4.69 15.51 11.37
N THR A 184 -4.97 16.04 10.18
CA THR A 184 -3.91 16.51 9.24
C THR A 184 -2.90 17.45 9.88
N ASN A 185 -3.38 18.52 10.53
CA ASN A 185 -2.49 19.52 11.12
C ASN A 185 -1.68 18.93 12.28
N SER A 186 -2.31 18.13 13.13
CA SER A 186 -1.66 17.49 14.27
C SER A 186 -0.64 16.45 13.82
N PHE A 187 -0.95 15.65 12.79
CA PHE A 187 -0.01 14.73 12.18
C PHE A 187 1.18 15.48 11.57
N ASN A 188 0.94 16.53 10.78
CA ASN A 188 2.02 17.29 10.14
C ASN A 188 2.93 17.98 11.16
N ASN A 189 2.38 18.38 12.31
CA ASN A 189 3.12 18.96 13.43
C ASN A 189 3.70 17.92 14.40
N ALA A 190 3.38 16.63 14.23
CA ALA A 190 3.90 15.58 15.09
C ALA A 190 5.40 15.34 14.81
N ASN A 191 6.17 15.25 15.89
CA ASN A 191 7.59 14.97 15.82
C ASN A 191 7.85 13.58 15.23
N VAL A 192 8.90 13.47 14.42
CA VAL A 192 9.43 12.17 14.02
C VAL A 192 10.23 11.61 15.18
N THR A 193 9.82 10.44 15.67
CA THR A 193 10.46 9.70 16.75
C THR A 193 11.39 8.64 16.18
N ARG A 194 12.39 8.22 16.96
CA ARG A 194 13.32 7.16 16.59
C ARG A 194 12.64 5.81 16.83
N TRP A 195 12.60 4.97 15.79
CA TRP A 195 12.12 3.60 15.95
C TRP A 195 13.27 2.65 16.26
N ILE A 196 13.14 1.99 17.40
CA ILE A 196 14.06 0.98 17.90
C ILE A 196 13.34 -0.36 17.85
N THR A 197 13.89 -1.32 17.09
CA THR A 197 13.30 -2.67 17.01
C THR A 197 13.29 -3.35 18.37
N LYS A 198 12.21 -4.06 18.71
CA LYS A 198 12.09 -4.77 20.00
C LYS A 198 13.06 -5.93 20.08
N ASP A 199 13.21 -6.68 18.98
CA ASP A 199 14.03 -7.89 18.95
C ASP A 199 15.55 -7.61 18.98
N THR A 200 16.02 -6.51 18.38
CA THR A 200 17.47 -6.25 18.24
C THR A 200 17.98 -5.00 18.95
N ALA A 201 17.09 -4.18 19.53
CA ALA A 201 17.41 -2.89 20.12
C ALA A 201 18.16 -1.93 19.18
N LYS A 202 18.10 -2.15 17.86
CA LYS A 202 18.73 -1.30 16.86
C LYS A 202 17.78 -0.23 16.38
N HIS A 203 18.33 0.96 16.16
CA HIS A 203 17.68 2.04 15.46
C HIS A 203 17.50 1.67 13.99
N ALA A 204 16.25 1.41 13.60
CA ALA A 204 15.91 0.87 12.30
C ALA A 204 15.11 1.86 11.44
N GLY A 205 14.74 3.02 11.98
CA GLY A 205 13.91 3.95 11.24
C GLY A 205 13.41 5.15 12.02
N GLY A 206 12.54 5.92 11.36
CA GLY A 206 11.82 7.05 11.95
C GLY A 206 10.31 6.84 11.86
N VAL A 207 9.59 7.23 12.90
CA VAL A 207 8.14 7.06 13.01
C VAL A 207 7.47 8.40 13.30
N ARG A 208 6.42 8.71 12.54
CA ARG A 208 5.51 9.81 12.85
C ARG A 208 4.10 9.24 12.99
N THR A 209 3.49 9.45 14.15
CA THR A 209 2.16 8.92 14.45
C THR A 209 1.26 10.01 14.97
N PHE A 210 0.02 10.03 14.50
CA PHE A 210 -1.06 10.77 15.14
C PHE A 210 -2.36 9.97 14.98
N GLU A 211 -2.98 9.62 16.11
CA GLU A 211 -4.20 8.80 16.18
C GLU A 211 -4.13 7.55 15.28
N VAL A 212 -4.89 7.53 14.18
CA VAL A 212 -5.07 6.38 13.28
C VAL A 212 -4.04 6.32 12.15
N LEU A 213 -3.14 7.30 12.04
CA LEU A 213 -2.17 7.39 10.95
C LEU A 213 -0.74 7.30 11.47
N THR A 214 0.02 6.34 10.94
CA THR A 214 1.44 6.17 11.22
C THR A 214 2.25 6.19 9.92
N PHE A 215 3.30 6.99 9.86
CA PHE A 215 4.29 6.95 8.80
C PHE A 215 5.57 6.34 9.36
N LEU A 216 6.00 5.19 8.80
CA LEU A 216 7.18 4.46 9.23
C LEU A 216 8.23 4.47 8.11
N ARG A 217 9.32 5.15 8.33
CA ARG A 217 10.49 5.07 7.45
C ARG A 217 11.44 3.99 7.98
N ILE A 218 11.57 2.87 7.29
CA ILE A 218 12.60 1.85 7.56
C ILE A 218 13.88 2.27 6.84
N PHE A 219 15.03 2.23 7.53
CA PHE A 219 16.31 2.63 6.95
C PHE A 219 16.97 1.51 6.14
N LYS A 220 17.67 1.90 5.07
CA LYS A 220 18.41 1.01 4.15
C LYS A 220 17.53 -0.07 3.51
N THR A 221 16.34 0.32 3.05
CA THR A 221 15.37 -0.55 2.35
C THR A 221 15.03 0.00 0.97
N GLY A 222 15.23 -0.80 -0.07
CA GLY A 222 14.72 -0.58 -1.41
C GLY A 222 13.25 -0.98 -1.56
N HIS A 223 12.86 -1.34 -2.78
CA HIS A 223 11.47 -1.69 -3.12
C HIS A 223 10.95 -2.91 -2.34
N MET A 224 11.82 -3.85 -2.00
CA MET A 224 11.48 -5.05 -1.23
C MET A 224 12.05 -4.93 0.18
N ALA A 225 11.42 -4.12 1.03
CA ALA A 225 11.88 -3.87 2.40
C ALA A 225 12.14 -5.15 3.21
N GLN A 226 11.34 -6.20 2.99
CA GLN A 226 11.50 -7.48 3.69
C GLN A 226 12.75 -8.23 3.24
N TYR A 227 13.20 -8.03 2.01
CA TYR A 227 14.44 -8.60 1.49
C TYR A 227 15.65 -7.84 2.02
N ASP A 228 15.60 -6.50 2.02
CA ASP A 228 16.73 -5.66 2.41
C ASP A 228 16.90 -5.54 3.94
N GLN A 229 15.80 -5.45 4.69
CA GLN A 229 15.76 -5.37 6.15
C GLN A 229 14.77 -6.38 6.75
N PRO A 230 15.07 -7.69 6.71
CA PRO A 230 14.15 -8.74 7.18
C PRO A 230 13.82 -8.61 8.67
N GLY A 231 14.80 -8.27 9.51
CA GLY A 231 14.61 -8.10 10.96
C GLY A 231 13.66 -6.96 11.31
N PRO A 232 13.97 -5.71 10.94
CA PRO A 232 13.04 -4.59 11.11
C PRO A 232 11.66 -4.82 10.48
N SER A 233 11.61 -5.37 9.26
CA SER A 233 10.33 -5.65 8.59
C SER A 233 9.47 -6.63 9.39
N LEU A 234 10.08 -7.66 10.00
CA LEU A 234 9.37 -8.61 10.86
C LEU A 234 8.91 -7.96 12.18
N ASP A 235 9.74 -7.14 12.80
CA ASP A 235 9.41 -6.41 14.04
C ASP A 235 8.19 -5.50 13.82
N PHE A 236 8.21 -4.70 12.75
CA PHE A 236 7.08 -3.91 12.30
C PHE A 236 5.84 -4.79 12.09
N PHE A 237 5.97 -5.89 11.35
CA PHE A 237 4.84 -6.77 11.04
C PHE A 237 4.18 -7.34 12.30
N LYS A 238 4.98 -7.73 13.31
CA LYS A 238 4.49 -8.20 14.61
C LYS A 238 3.72 -7.10 15.35
N ILE A 239 4.27 -5.89 15.43
CA ILE A 239 3.66 -4.73 16.11
C ILE A 239 2.33 -4.35 15.43
N TRP A 240 2.32 -4.37 14.10
CA TRP A 240 1.13 -4.09 13.31
C TRP A 240 0.02 -5.11 13.57
N LEU A 241 0.35 -6.41 13.57
CA LEU A 241 -0.59 -7.49 13.87
C LEU A 241 -1.14 -7.41 15.30
N SER A 242 -0.31 -7.00 16.27
CA SER A 242 -0.76 -6.83 17.66
C SER A 242 -1.50 -5.52 17.92
N LYS A 243 -1.64 -4.65 16.90
CA LYS A 243 -2.25 -3.31 16.99
C LYS A 243 -1.56 -2.39 18.01
N GLU A 244 -0.31 -2.68 18.35
CA GLU A 244 0.50 -1.83 19.21
C GLU A 244 0.98 -0.58 18.46
N ASP A 245 1.48 0.40 19.20
CA ASP A 245 2.16 1.56 18.62
C ASP A 245 3.65 1.25 18.42
N LEU A 246 4.25 1.90 17.42
CA LEU A 246 5.68 1.82 17.10
C LEU A 246 6.52 2.74 17.97
#